data_AF-A0A8H7TSV7-F1
#
_entry.id   AF-A0A8H7TSV7-F1
#
_cell.length_a   1.000
_cell.length_b   1.000
_cell.length_c   1.000
_cell.angle_alpha   90.00
_cell.angle_beta   90.00
_cell.angle_gamma   90.00
#
_symmetry.space_group_name_H-M   'P 1'
#
loop_
_entity.id
_entity.type
_entity.pdbx_description
1 polymer ?
#
loop_
_entity_poly.entity_id
_entity_poly.type
_entity_poly.pdbx_seq_one_letter_code
_entity_poly.pdbx_strand_id
1 'polypeptide(L)'
;MRIGCLQFAPQVGDVDNNLTRADEILANADPEGLDLLVLPELAFSGYNFKSLQHISPYLESPASGISSLWSRSMALKYDCTVVTGYPERVDTADSWPADPEYYNSALVISDDGETVANYRKANLYYTDVTWALEGPDGFYRGRLPNLGPTAIGICMDLNPYKFEAPWDKFEFAHHVLNSGARLVIVSMAWSTYDEPTVYNLQPQEPDTSTLMYWISRFEPVIQARLDEEIIIVFANRSGMESEALYTGTSTVVGIKSGEVRIYGILGRCDNELLVVDTDAPPFAKLVHRIGEQNGVSESCNTPSSEESDTTDASNVGRTGGSLDGTSRESPSRESRQSGSTSNHAYKKSSSFSRRDDLSINVSGRPKGSHAALESPFVHTPTAPSPTPYQIRPQLFMPSDDSRLQQFIELNSSPNPQQTQASIN
;
A
#
# COMPACT_ATOMS: atom_id res chain seq x y z
N MET A 1 -5.82 16.41 5.49
CA MET A 1 -4.48 15.93 5.10
C MET A 1 -4.47 15.69 3.60
N ARG A 2 -3.50 16.27 2.89
CA ARG A 2 -3.27 16.11 1.46
C ARG A 2 -2.27 15.00 1.14
N ILE A 3 -2.71 14.04 0.35
CA ILE A 3 -1.97 12.81 0.04
C ILE A 3 -1.82 12.67 -1.47
N GLY A 4 -0.58 12.53 -1.93
CA GLY A 4 -0.22 12.14 -3.29
C GLY A 4 0.11 10.65 -3.36
N CYS A 5 -0.51 9.90 -4.29
CA CYS A 5 -0.09 8.54 -4.64
C CYS A 5 0.42 8.52 -6.08
N LEU A 6 1.71 8.27 -6.28
CA LEU A 6 2.28 8.21 -7.63
C LEU A 6 2.02 6.82 -8.22
N GLN A 7 1.13 6.73 -9.20
CA GLN A 7 0.94 5.51 -9.96
C GLN A 7 1.64 5.63 -11.31
N PHE A 8 2.50 4.67 -11.62
CA PHE A 8 3.17 4.59 -12.92
C PHE A 8 3.61 3.16 -13.23
N ALA A 9 4.07 2.94 -14.45
CA ALA A 9 4.55 1.66 -14.97
C ALA A 9 6.09 1.62 -15.11
N PRO A 10 6.86 1.44 -14.02
CA PRO A 10 8.30 1.27 -14.12
C PRO A 10 8.67 -0.01 -14.87
N GLN A 11 9.91 -0.11 -15.36
CA GLN A 11 10.43 -1.25 -16.12
C GLN A 11 11.66 -1.83 -15.43
N VAL A 12 11.77 -3.17 -15.40
CA VAL A 12 12.86 -3.89 -14.69
C VAL A 12 14.24 -3.44 -15.19
N GLY A 13 15.02 -2.85 -14.30
CA GLY A 13 16.39 -2.38 -14.55
C GLY A 13 16.51 -1.05 -15.31
N ASP A 14 15.40 -0.44 -15.73
CA ASP A 14 15.35 0.79 -16.53
C ASP A 14 15.37 2.06 -15.65
N VAL A 15 16.30 2.11 -14.68
CA VAL A 15 16.28 3.06 -13.54
C VAL A 15 16.18 4.51 -13.97
N ASP A 16 17.02 4.96 -14.91
CA ASP A 16 17.06 6.36 -15.36
C ASP A 16 15.72 6.80 -15.98
N ASN A 17 15.10 5.94 -16.80
CA ASN A 17 13.80 6.25 -17.39
C ASN A 17 12.65 6.09 -16.39
N ASN A 18 12.75 5.22 -15.38
CA ASN A 18 11.76 5.12 -14.31
C ASN A 18 11.73 6.39 -13.45
N LEU A 19 12.91 6.94 -13.12
CA LEU A 19 13.04 8.26 -12.48
C LEU A 19 12.46 9.36 -13.38
N THR A 20 12.83 9.38 -14.65
CA THR A 20 12.31 10.36 -15.63
C THR A 20 10.79 10.33 -15.73
N ARG A 21 10.16 9.15 -15.80
CA ARG A 21 8.69 8.99 -15.81
C ARG A 21 8.04 9.53 -14.54
N ALA A 22 8.63 9.29 -13.38
CA ALA A 22 8.13 9.82 -12.10
C ALA A 22 8.24 11.36 -12.05
N ASP A 23 9.39 11.91 -12.46
CA ASP A 23 9.61 13.36 -12.53
C ASP A 23 8.64 14.05 -13.50
N GLU A 24 8.40 13.46 -14.68
CA GLU A 24 7.43 13.95 -15.66
C GLU A 24 6.01 13.99 -15.08
N ILE A 25 5.56 12.93 -14.39
CA ILE A 25 4.23 12.88 -13.77
C ILE A 25 4.10 13.94 -12.67
N LEU A 26 5.10 14.08 -11.78
CA LEU A 26 5.09 15.08 -10.72
C LEU A 26 5.18 16.52 -11.26
N ALA A 27 5.92 16.74 -12.35
CA ALA A 27 6.00 18.05 -13.00
C ALA A 27 4.71 18.42 -13.75
N ASN A 28 4.00 17.44 -14.32
CA ASN A 28 2.72 17.67 -14.98
C ASN A 28 1.57 17.90 -13.99
N ALA A 29 1.61 17.24 -12.83
CA ALA A 29 0.61 17.40 -11.77
C ALA A 29 0.83 18.66 -10.91
N ASP A 30 2.08 19.12 -10.79
CA ASP A 30 2.57 20.25 -9.98
C ASP A 30 1.83 20.44 -8.63
N PRO A 31 1.85 19.42 -7.75
CA PRO A 31 1.01 19.39 -6.56
C PRO A 31 1.47 20.40 -5.49
N GLU A 32 0.58 21.31 -5.11
CA GLU A 32 0.81 22.25 -4.00
C GLU A 32 0.35 21.68 -2.65
N GLY A 33 1.16 21.89 -1.59
CA GLY A 33 0.78 21.61 -0.21
C GLY A 33 0.42 20.16 0.08
N LEU A 34 1.25 19.22 -0.36
CA LEU A 34 1.13 17.81 0.06
C LEU A 34 1.64 17.67 1.49
N ASP A 35 0.95 16.87 2.32
CA ASP A 35 1.53 16.40 3.59
C ASP A 35 2.37 15.13 3.35
N LEU A 36 1.94 14.30 2.39
CA LEU A 36 2.47 12.97 2.11
C LEU A 36 2.49 12.66 0.61
N LEU A 37 3.60 12.12 0.10
CA LEU A 37 3.74 11.51 -1.22
C LEU A 37 4.16 10.04 -1.07
N VAL A 38 3.40 9.11 -1.65
CA VAL A 38 3.68 7.65 -1.59
C VAL A 38 3.95 7.11 -2.99
N LEU A 39 5.07 6.41 -3.14
CA LEU A 39 5.46 5.69 -4.35
C LEU A 39 5.21 4.16 -4.24
N PRO A 40 5.10 3.46 -5.38
CA PRO A 40 4.90 2.01 -5.40
C PRO A 40 6.11 1.21 -4.89
N GLU A 41 5.90 -0.09 -4.77
CA GLU A 41 6.93 -1.06 -4.40
C GLU A 41 7.99 -1.17 -5.51
N LEU A 42 9.26 -1.10 -5.12
CA LEU A 42 10.43 -1.13 -6.04
C LEU A 42 10.32 -0.11 -7.19
N ALA A 43 9.92 1.12 -6.86
CA ALA A 43 9.48 2.16 -7.79
C ALA A 43 10.46 2.41 -8.94
N PHE A 44 11.76 2.54 -8.66
CA PHE A 44 12.75 2.88 -9.69
C PHE A 44 13.48 1.69 -10.29
N SER A 45 13.53 0.54 -9.61
CA SER A 45 14.17 -0.67 -10.13
C SER A 45 13.26 -1.53 -11.03
N GLY A 46 11.94 -1.36 -10.94
CA GLY A 46 10.99 -2.39 -11.38
C GLY A 46 10.95 -3.57 -10.41
N TYR A 47 10.09 -4.57 -10.66
CA TYR A 47 9.76 -5.60 -9.65
C TYR A 47 10.12 -7.03 -10.05
N ASN A 48 9.92 -7.43 -11.31
CA ASN A 48 9.94 -8.83 -11.76
C ASN A 48 11.35 -9.47 -11.90
N PHE A 49 12.22 -9.25 -10.90
CA PHE A 49 13.53 -9.90 -10.79
C PHE A 49 13.41 -11.41 -10.58
N LYS A 50 14.39 -12.17 -11.07
CA LYS A 50 14.33 -13.64 -11.16
C LYS A 50 15.36 -14.37 -10.30
N SER A 51 16.32 -13.64 -9.77
CA SER A 51 17.35 -14.13 -8.86
C SER A 51 18.10 -12.95 -8.24
N LEU A 52 18.86 -13.23 -7.19
CA LEU A 52 19.82 -12.28 -6.62
C LEU A 52 20.75 -11.67 -7.68
N GLN A 53 21.26 -12.45 -8.64
CA GLN A 53 22.15 -11.93 -9.70
C GLN A 53 21.44 -10.96 -10.64
N HIS A 54 20.13 -11.12 -10.85
CA HIS A 54 19.35 -10.21 -11.69
C HIS A 54 19.12 -8.86 -11.00
N ILE A 55 18.82 -8.84 -9.69
CA ILE A 55 18.62 -7.59 -8.95
C ILE A 55 19.93 -6.93 -8.49
N SER A 56 21.02 -7.68 -8.38
CA SER A 56 22.32 -7.21 -7.85
C SER A 56 22.81 -5.84 -8.35
N PRO A 57 22.67 -5.47 -9.65
CA PRO A 57 23.10 -4.16 -10.14
C PRO A 57 22.28 -2.97 -9.62
N TYR A 58 21.08 -3.22 -9.11
CA TYR A 58 20.09 -2.21 -8.74
C TYR A 58 19.89 -2.10 -7.22
N LEU A 59 20.56 -2.93 -6.43
CA LEU A 59 20.53 -2.88 -4.96
C LEU A 59 21.15 -1.58 -4.43
N GLU A 60 20.49 -0.97 -3.45
CA GLU A 60 20.81 0.36 -2.96
C GLU A 60 21.12 0.40 -1.46
N SER A 61 22.04 1.28 -1.05
CA SER A 61 22.21 1.64 0.37
C SER A 61 21.09 2.60 0.81
N PRO A 62 20.45 2.41 1.99
CA PRO A 62 19.40 3.29 2.49
C PRO A 62 19.77 4.78 2.55
N ALA A 63 21.05 5.09 2.76
CA ALA A 63 21.54 6.44 3.02
C ALA A 63 22.10 7.16 1.77
N SER A 64 22.34 6.44 0.68
CA SER A 64 23.00 6.98 -0.52
C SER A 64 22.51 6.39 -1.85
N GLY A 65 21.45 5.57 -1.82
CA GLY A 65 20.78 5.04 -2.99
C GLY A 65 20.12 6.14 -3.82
N ILE A 66 19.97 5.91 -5.13
CA ILE A 66 19.27 6.83 -6.01
C ILE A 66 17.82 7.08 -5.57
N SER A 67 17.14 6.06 -5.05
CA SER A 67 15.82 6.17 -4.44
C SER A 67 15.85 7.16 -3.26
N SER A 68 16.80 7.02 -2.34
CA SER A 68 16.93 7.93 -1.18
C SER A 68 17.26 9.38 -1.58
N LEU A 69 18.07 9.57 -2.62
CA LEU A 69 18.47 10.89 -3.12
C LEU A 69 17.33 11.58 -3.86
N TRP A 70 16.57 10.83 -4.67
CA TRP A 70 15.38 11.32 -5.36
C TRP A 70 14.30 11.70 -4.35
N SER A 71 13.99 10.83 -3.39
CA SER A 71 12.93 11.10 -2.39
C SER A 71 13.28 12.29 -1.49
N ARG A 72 14.56 12.48 -1.14
CA ARG A 72 15.03 13.70 -0.45
C ARG A 72 14.83 14.96 -1.30
N SER A 73 15.09 14.87 -2.59
CA SER A 73 14.92 16.00 -3.52
C SER A 73 13.44 16.36 -3.68
N MET A 74 12.54 15.37 -3.71
CA MET A 74 11.09 15.60 -3.78
C MET A 74 10.51 16.11 -2.46
N ALA A 75 10.94 15.57 -1.31
CA ALA A 75 10.50 16.03 0.01
C ALA A 75 10.77 17.53 0.21
N LEU A 76 12.01 17.95 -0.09
CA LEU A 76 12.43 19.35 -0.01
C LEU A 76 11.78 20.25 -1.09
N LYS A 77 11.39 19.69 -2.24
CA LYS A 77 10.73 20.45 -3.32
C LYS A 77 9.26 20.73 -3.01
N TYR A 78 8.56 19.74 -2.45
CA TYR A 78 7.11 19.77 -2.22
C TYR A 78 6.72 20.01 -0.76
N ASP A 79 7.71 20.21 0.14
CA ASP A 79 7.55 20.44 1.58
C ASP A 79 6.73 19.34 2.27
N CYS A 80 7.01 18.08 1.93
CA CYS A 80 6.17 16.93 2.28
C CYS A 80 6.98 15.68 2.69
N THR A 81 6.33 14.77 3.42
CA THR A 81 6.92 13.45 3.70
C THR A 81 6.84 12.56 2.46
N VAL A 82 7.94 11.91 2.06
CA VAL A 82 7.99 11.00 0.91
C VAL A 82 8.25 9.56 1.37
N VAL A 83 7.42 8.62 0.90
CA VAL A 83 7.59 7.18 1.10
C VAL A 83 7.92 6.51 -0.24
N THR A 84 8.96 5.67 -0.29
CA THR A 84 9.43 5.09 -1.55
C THR A 84 9.89 3.65 -1.40
N GLY A 85 9.30 2.75 -2.19
CA GLY A 85 9.70 1.34 -2.27
C GLY A 85 10.97 1.16 -3.10
N TYR A 86 11.96 0.44 -2.57
CA TYR A 86 13.28 0.27 -3.19
C TYR A 86 13.97 -1.05 -2.75
N PRO A 87 14.93 -1.57 -3.53
CA PRO A 87 15.66 -2.80 -3.18
C PRO A 87 16.88 -2.48 -2.31
N GLU A 88 16.76 -2.72 -1.01
CA GLU A 88 17.79 -2.40 -0.01
C GLU A 88 18.92 -3.43 0.01
N ARG A 89 20.15 -2.95 0.18
CA ARG A 89 21.33 -3.73 0.59
C ARG A 89 21.91 -3.20 1.89
N VAL A 90 22.27 -4.12 2.77
CA VAL A 90 22.93 -3.88 4.05
C VAL A 90 24.28 -4.61 4.07
N ASP A 91 25.37 -3.86 4.19
CA ASP A 91 26.69 -4.45 4.43
C ASP A 91 26.84 -4.75 5.94
N THR A 92 26.75 -6.03 6.30
CA THR A 92 26.79 -6.53 7.68
C THR A 92 28.22 -6.54 8.23
N ALA A 93 28.53 -5.65 9.17
CA ALA A 93 29.89 -5.44 9.67
C ALA A 93 30.30 -6.36 10.85
N ASP A 94 29.33 -6.95 11.56
CA ASP A 94 29.53 -7.51 12.90
C ASP A 94 29.97 -8.99 12.94
N SER A 95 30.13 -9.62 11.78
CA SER A 95 30.71 -10.96 11.65
C SER A 95 31.55 -11.05 10.36
N TRP A 96 32.64 -11.82 10.38
CA TRP A 96 33.53 -11.94 9.22
C TRP A 96 33.85 -13.41 8.91
N PRO A 97 33.67 -13.88 7.66
CA PRO A 97 32.96 -13.19 6.57
C PRO A 97 31.44 -13.22 6.82
N ALA A 98 30.79 -12.07 6.72
CA ALA A 98 29.33 -11.99 6.56
C ALA A 98 29.02 -11.60 5.11
N ASP A 99 28.08 -12.32 4.52
CA ASP A 99 27.47 -11.90 3.26
C ASP A 99 26.51 -10.74 3.54
N PRO A 100 26.43 -9.72 2.66
CA PRO A 100 25.50 -8.62 2.83
C PRO A 100 24.05 -9.11 2.72
N GLU A 101 23.16 -8.46 3.46
CA GLU A 101 21.74 -8.76 3.51
C GLU A 101 20.97 -7.89 2.51
N TYR A 102 19.86 -8.41 1.98
CA TYR A 102 19.06 -7.75 0.95
C TYR A 102 17.58 -7.79 1.33
N TYR A 103 16.88 -6.68 1.11
CA TYR A 103 15.49 -6.54 1.51
C TYR A 103 14.66 -5.79 0.45
N ASN A 104 13.37 -6.12 0.40
CA ASN A 104 12.38 -5.28 -0.26
C ASN A 104 11.87 -4.28 0.79
N SER A 105 12.14 -2.99 0.57
CA SER A 105 12.06 -1.98 1.62
C SER A 105 11.29 -0.73 1.19
N ALA A 106 10.74 -0.01 2.16
CA ALA A 106 10.13 1.31 1.99
C ALA A 106 10.84 2.33 2.88
N LEU A 107 11.58 3.25 2.28
CA LEU A 107 12.19 4.38 2.97
C LEU A 107 11.15 5.49 3.20
N VAL A 108 11.29 6.22 4.29
CA VAL A 108 10.48 7.41 4.62
C VAL A 108 11.41 8.58 4.88
N ILE A 109 11.23 9.66 4.14
CA ILE A 109 11.97 10.92 4.29
C ILE A 109 10.98 12.03 4.67
N SER A 110 11.30 12.80 5.71
CA SER A 110 10.50 13.96 6.15
C SER A 110 10.66 15.17 5.22
N ASP A 111 9.75 16.14 5.40
CA ASP A 111 9.78 17.47 4.77
C ASP A 111 11.16 18.18 4.83
N ASP A 112 11.88 18.04 5.95
CA ASP A 112 13.26 18.53 6.13
C ASP A 112 14.36 17.77 5.35
N GLY A 113 14.00 16.69 4.66
CA GLY A 113 14.90 15.85 3.86
C GLY A 113 15.62 14.76 4.65
N GLU A 114 15.34 14.55 5.94
CA GLU A 114 15.98 13.50 6.74
C GLU A 114 15.24 12.15 6.68
N THR A 115 15.99 11.03 6.77
CA THR A 115 15.41 9.68 6.76
C THR A 115 14.87 9.33 8.15
N VAL A 116 13.54 9.32 8.29
CA VAL A 116 12.85 9.13 9.58
C VAL A 116 12.39 7.69 9.82
N ALA A 117 12.29 6.88 8.77
CA ALA A 117 12.07 5.44 8.88
C ALA A 117 12.58 4.67 7.65
N ASN A 118 12.84 3.38 7.84
CA ASN A 118 13.05 2.41 6.77
C ASN A 118 12.35 1.11 7.19
N TYR A 119 11.31 0.72 6.46
CA TYR A 119 10.57 -0.52 6.69
C TYR A 119 11.07 -1.61 5.72
N ARG A 120 11.16 -2.86 6.20
CA ARG A 120 11.52 -4.04 5.40
C ARG A 120 10.32 -4.99 5.35
N LYS A 121 9.90 -5.40 4.15
CA LYS A 121 8.74 -6.27 3.91
C LYS A 121 8.77 -7.52 4.77
N ALA A 122 7.74 -7.72 5.60
CA ALA A 122 7.68 -8.83 6.54
C ALA A 122 7.26 -10.15 5.86
N ASN A 123 6.28 -10.09 4.96
CA ASN A 123 5.78 -11.23 4.22
C ASN A 123 6.25 -11.17 2.76
N LEU A 124 7.20 -12.05 2.37
CA LEU A 124 7.70 -12.10 0.99
C LEU A 124 6.72 -12.78 0.02
N TYR A 125 6.62 -12.25 -1.20
CA TYR A 125 6.00 -12.93 -2.33
C TYR A 125 7.03 -13.81 -3.06
N TYR A 126 6.58 -14.73 -3.91
CA TYR A 126 7.43 -15.72 -4.58
C TYR A 126 8.61 -15.08 -5.35
N THR A 127 8.39 -13.91 -5.97
CA THR A 127 9.42 -13.12 -6.65
C THR A 127 10.49 -12.62 -5.69
N ASP A 128 10.09 -12.10 -4.52
CA ASP A 128 11.00 -11.57 -3.51
C ASP A 128 11.91 -12.65 -2.92
N VAL A 129 11.37 -13.87 -2.67
CA VAL A 129 12.12 -15.01 -2.11
C VAL A 129 13.33 -15.41 -2.96
N THR A 130 13.39 -15.01 -4.24
CA THR A 130 14.55 -15.29 -5.12
C THR A 130 15.78 -14.43 -4.84
N TRP A 131 15.66 -13.38 -4.01
CA TRP A 131 16.74 -12.42 -3.75
C TRP A 131 16.72 -11.73 -2.38
N ALA A 132 15.57 -11.61 -1.71
CA ALA A 132 15.38 -10.86 -0.46
C ALA A 132 15.24 -11.78 0.77
N LEU A 133 15.49 -11.19 1.94
CA LEU A 133 15.15 -11.74 3.26
C LEU A 133 13.85 -11.13 3.80
N GLU A 134 13.15 -11.85 4.68
CA GLU A 134 12.01 -11.32 5.45
C GLU A 134 12.51 -10.23 6.42
N GLY A 135 11.76 -9.13 6.59
CA GLY A 135 12.09 -8.05 7.51
C GLY A 135 12.12 -8.52 8.97
N PRO A 136 13.24 -8.36 9.72
CA PRO A 136 13.42 -9.00 11.02
C PRO A 136 12.54 -8.42 12.14
N ASP A 137 12.09 -7.17 11.99
CA ASP A 137 11.30 -6.45 13.00
C ASP A 137 9.78 -6.69 12.89
N GLY A 138 9.34 -7.44 11.87
CA GLY A 138 7.92 -7.57 11.51
C GLY A 138 7.33 -6.27 10.95
N PHE A 139 6.00 -6.16 10.94
CA PHE A 139 5.31 -4.99 10.38
C PHE A 139 5.70 -3.67 11.06
N TYR A 140 5.92 -2.61 10.29
CA TYR A 140 6.30 -1.31 10.83
C TYR A 140 5.23 -0.70 11.73
N ARG A 141 5.66 -0.15 12.86
CA ARG A 141 4.88 0.79 13.68
C ARG A 141 5.78 1.95 14.08
N GLY A 142 5.28 3.17 13.98
CA GLY A 142 6.01 4.36 14.39
C GLY A 142 5.13 5.59 14.50
N ARG A 143 5.75 6.72 14.81
CA ARG A 143 5.13 8.04 14.67
C ARG A 143 5.97 8.83 13.68
N LEU A 144 5.42 9.13 12.52
CA LEU A 144 6.07 10.00 11.55
C LEU A 144 5.88 11.47 11.97
N PRO A 145 6.87 12.35 11.75
CA PRO A 145 6.71 13.79 11.92
C PRO A 145 5.51 14.28 11.11
N ASN A 146 4.74 15.21 11.68
CA ASN A 146 3.55 15.87 11.09
C ASN A 146 2.36 14.96 10.70
N LEU A 147 2.57 13.67 10.41
CA LEU A 147 1.53 12.69 10.02
C LEU A 147 0.98 11.86 11.21
N GLY A 148 1.73 11.71 12.30
CA GLY A 148 1.26 11.01 13.51
C GLY A 148 1.52 9.50 13.52
N PRO A 149 0.71 8.69 14.26
CA PRO A 149 0.90 7.24 14.38
C PRO A 149 0.66 6.53 13.04
N THR A 150 1.68 5.81 12.55
CA THR A 150 1.68 5.20 11.22
C THR A 150 2.07 3.73 11.28
N ALA A 151 1.35 2.90 10.51
CA ALA A 151 1.76 1.56 10.13
C ALA A 151 2.14 1.55 8.64
N ILE A 152 3.15 0.77 8.27
CA ILE A 152 3.59 0.61 6.88
C ILE A 152 3.60 -0.87 6.54
N GLY A 153 3.07 -1.21 5.37
CA GLY A 153 3.11 -2.54 4.77
C GLY A 153 3.54 -2.45 3.30
N ILE A 154 4.03 -3.55 2.76
CA ILE A 154 4.42 -3.69 1.36
C ILE A 154 3.67 -4.89 0.76
N CYS A 155 2.76 -4.62 -0.18
CA CYS A 155 2.01 -5.61 -0.98
C CYS A 155 1.56 -6.87 -0.20
N MET A 156 2.35 -7.94 -0.29
CA MET A 156 2.11 -9.27 0.29
C MET A 156 1.93 -9.27 1.82
N ASP A 157 2.33 -8.21 2.53
CA ASP A 157 2.01 -8.02 3.95
C ASP A 157 0.49 -8.06 4.25
N LEU A 158 -0.37 -7.70 3.30
CA LEU A 158 -1.83 -7.83 3.44
C LEU A 158 -2.30 -9.29 3.50
N ASN A 159 -1.57 -10.20 2.85
CA ASN A 159 -2.00 -11.58 2.67
C ASN A 159 -1.66 -12.45 3.89
N PRO A 160 -2.39 -13.56 4.10
CA PRO A 160 -1.98 -14.55 5.09
C PRO A 160 -0.54 -15.01 4.81
N TYR A 161 0.27 -15.19 5.86
CA TYR A 161 1.68 -15.54 5.71
C TYR A 161 1.88 -16.73 4.75
N LYS A 162 2.71 -16.52 3.72
CA LYS A 162 3.03 -17.48 2.63
C LYS A 162 1.83 -18.02 1.84
N PHE A 163 0.66 -17.41 1.97
CA PHE A 163 -0.65 -17.96 1.56
C PHE A 163 -1.01 -19.30 2.25
N GLU A 164 -0.31 -19.67 3.32
CA GLU A 164 -0.50 -20.90 4.10
C GLU A 164 -1.26 -20.63 5.42
N ALA A 165 -1.10 -19.44 6.00
CA ALA A 165 -1.82 -19.06 7.22
C ALA A 165 -3.34 -18.98 6.99
N PRO A 166 -4.17 -19.25 8.02
CA PRO A 166 -5.62 -19.14 7.91
C PRO A 166 -6.07 -17.73 7.49
N TRP A 167 -7.05 -17.65 6.58
CA TRP A 167 -7.55 -16.38 6.02
C TRP A 167 -7.99 -15.38 7.09
N ASP A 168 -8.60 -15.87 8.17
CA ASP A 168 -9.13 -15.12 9.30
C ASP A 168 -8.06 -14.61 10.28
N LYS A 169 -6.76 -14.81 10.00
CA LYS A 169 -5.67 -14.28 10.81
C LYS A 169 -5.45 -12.77 10.68
N PHE A 170 -5.80 -12.18 9.54
CA PHE A 170 -5.73 -10.74 9.25
C PHE A 170 -4.51 -10.02 9.88
N GLU A 171 -3.32 -10.59 9.71
CA GLU A 171 -2.14 -10.31 10.52
C GLU A 171 -1.78 -8.81 10.54
N PHE A 172 -1.77 -8.18 9.36
CA PHE A 172 -1.47 -6.76 9.21
C PHE A 172 -2.59 -5.85 9.76
N ALA A 173 -3.87 -6.22 9.62
CA ALA A 173 -4.98 -5.41 10.13
C ALA A 173 -5.04 -5.43 11.67
N HIS A 174 -4.74 -6.57 12.30
CA HIS A 174 -4.56 -6.61 13.76
C HIS A 174 -3.34 -5.82 14.21
N HIS A 175 -2.25 -5.79 13.43
CA HIS A 175 -1.11 -4.91 13.70
C HIS A 175 -1.46 -3.43 13.62
N VAL A 176 -2.26 -2.99 12.64
CA VAL A 176 -2.79 -1.62 12.55
C VAL A 176 -3.56 -1.23 13.81
N LEU A 177 -4.46 -2.09 14.29
CA LEU A 177 -5.19 -1.87 15.55
C LEU A 177 -4.25 -1.82 16.76
N ASN A 178 -3.35 -2.80 16.90
CA ASN A 178 -2.46 -2.95 18.05
C ASN A 178 -1.37 -1.85 18.14
N SER A 179 -1.01 -1.24 17.01
CA SER A 179 -0.08 -0.11 16.94
C SER A 179 -0.75 1.25 17.22
N GLY A 180 -2.08 1.32 17.21
CA GLY A 180 -2.82 2.58 17.29
C GLY A 180 -2.58 3.48 16.08
N ALA A 181 -2.28 2.89 14.93
CA ALA A 181 -2.01 3.63 13.70
C ALA A 181 -3.28 4.33 13.20
N ARG A 182 -3.13 5.61 12.83
CA ARG A 182 -4.18 6.45 12.22
C ARG A 182 -3.96 6.70 10.74
N LEU A 183 -2.73 6.48 10.30
CA LEU A 183 -2.33 6.41 8.91
C LEU A 183 -1.75 5.02 8.64
N VAL A 184 -2.18 4.39 7.56
CA VAL A 184 -1.64 3.12 7.06
C VAL A 184 -1.15 3.36 5.64
N ILE A 185 0.11 3.07 5.39
CA ILE A 185 0.71 3.23 4.06
C ILE A 185 1.01 1.84 3.51
N VAL A 186 0.51 1.56 2.31
CA VAL A 186 0.75 0.29 1.61
C VAL A 186 1.37 0.59 0.26
N SER A 187 2.67 0.32 0.13
CA SER A 187 3.43 0.44 -1.12
C SER A 187 3.37 -0.91 -1.85
N MET A 188 3.04 -0.93 -3.15
CA MET A 188 2.59 -2.17 -3.80
C MET A 188 3.09 -2.38 -5.25
N ALA A 189 3.39 -3.65 -5.55
CA ALA A 189 3.53 -4.24 -6.88
C ALA A 189 2.55 -5.41 -7.05
N TRP A 190 1.26 -5.10 -6.88
CA TRP A 190 0.18 -6.09 -6.90
C TRP A 190 -0.19 -6.48 -8.34
N SER A 191 -0.13 -7.78 -8.63
CA SER A 191 -0.41 -8.34 -9.95
C SER A 191 -1.89 -8.72 -10.15
N THR A 192 -2.36 -8.65 -11.40
CA THR A 192 -3.62 -9.27 -11.85
C THR A 192 -3.36 -10.53 -12.67
N TYR A 193 -4.39 -11.37 -12.78
CA TYR A 193 -4.47 -12.46 -13.76
C TYR A 193 -5.43 -12.15 -14.91
N ASP A 194 -5.94 -10.91 -15.00
CA ASP A 194 -6.68 -10.43 -16.18
C ASP A 194 -5.81 -10.59 -17.42
N GLU A 195 -6.40 -11.11 -18.50
CA GLU A 195 -5.74 -11.15 -19.81
C GLU A 195 -5.35 -9.72 -20.24
N PRO A 196 -4.14 -9.50 -20.80
CA PRO A 196 -3.70 -8.17 -21.23
C PRO A 196 -4.66 -7.50 -22.23
N THR A 197 -5.44 -8.28 -22.98
CA THR A 197 -6.49 -7.76 -23.85
C THR A 197 -7.62 -7.12 -23.04
N VAL A 198 -8.17 -7.81 -22.04
CA VAL A 198 -9.23 -7.34 -21.14
C VAL A 198 -8.75 -6.13 -20.33
N TYR A 199 -7.54 -6.22 -19.77
CA TYR A 199 -6.93 -5.15 -19.00
C TYR A 199 -6.81 -3.83 -19.78
N ASN A 200 -6.57 -3.88 -21.09
CA ASN A 200 -6.45 -2.68 -21.93
C ASN A 200 -7.79 -2.19 -22.54
N LEU A 201 -8.93 -2.87 -22.32
CA LEU A 201 -10.23 -2.41 -22.84
C LEU A 201 -10.72 -1.13 -22.15
N GLN A 202 -10.55 -1.06 -20.83
CA GLN A 202 -11.04 0.03 -19.97
C GLN A 202 -9.88 0.54 -19.08
N PRO A 203 -8.86 1.20 -19.67
CA PRO A 203 -7.63 1.57 -18.97
C PRO A 203 -7.86 2.51 -17.77
N GLN A 204 -8.87 3.38 -17.90
CA GLN A 204 -9.31 4.35 -16.89
C GLN A 204 -10.17 3.73 -15.78
N GLU A 205 -10.62 2.48 -15.92
CA GLU A 205 -11.46 1.84 -14.90
C GLU A 205 -10.59 1.10 -13.86
N PRO A 206 -10.84 1.32 -12.55
CA PRO A 206 -10.12 0.61 -11.50
C PRO A 206 -10.42 -0.88 -11.52
N ASP A 207 -9.45 -1.70 -11.10
CA ASP A 207 -9.73 -3.08 -10.71
C ASP A 207 -10.48 -3.09 -9.37
N THR A 208 -11.80 -2.94 -9.47
CA THR A 208 -12.71 -2.99 -8.33
C THR A 208 -12.62 -4.34 -7.60
N SER A 209 -12.26 -5.44 -8.28
CA SER A 209 -12.16 -6.76 -7.63
C SER A 209 -10.97 -6.82 -6.69
N THR A 210 -9.83 -6.30 -7.13
CA THR A 210 -8.61 -6.16 -6.31
C THR A 210 -8.79 -5.15 -5.18
N LEU A 211 -9.45 -4.01 -5.43
CA LEU A 211 -9.75 -3.05 -4.37
C LEU A 211 -10.62 -3.67 -3.26
N MET A 212 -11.69 -4.39 -3.61
CA MET A 212 -12.53 -5.07 -2.61
C MET A 212 -11.76 -6.15 -1.86
N TYR A 213 -10.83 -6.84 -2.53
CA TYR A 213 -9.91 -7.77 -1.88
C TYR A 213 -9.05 -7.04 -0.82
N TRP A 214 -8.38 -5.94 -1.18
CA TRP A 214 -7.56 -5.16 -0.23
C TRP A 214 -8.39 -4.68 0.95
N ILE A 215 -9.56 -4.08 0.72
CA ILE A 215 -10.48 -3.63 1.79
C ILE A 215 -10.88 -4.81 2.70
N SER A 216 -11.16 -6.00 2.14
CA SER A 216 -11.50 -7.19 2.94
C SER A 216 -10.37 -7.69 3.84
N ARG A 217 -9.10 -7.38 3.52
CA ARG A 217 -7.97 -7.68 4.40
C ARG A 217 -7.92 -6.77 5.64
N PHE A 218 -8.63 -5.65 5.64
CA PHE A 218 -8.82 -4.75 6.78
C PHE A 218 -10.14 -4.98 7.54
N GLU A 219 -10.82 -6.11 7.33
CA GLU A 219 -12.07 -6.46 8.01
C GLU A 219 -12.03 -6.26 9.55
N PRO A 220 -10.96 -6.61 10.31
CA PRO A 220 -10.89 -6.30 11.73
C PRO A 220 -10.95 -4.80 12.06
N VAL A 221 -10.38 -3.94 11.20
CA VAL A 221 -10.40 -2.47 11.39
C VAL A 221 -11.81 -1.93 11.15
N ILE A 222 -12.51 -2.47 10.14
CA ILE A 222 -13.91 -2.14 9.86
C ILE A 222 -14.80 -2.58 11.04
N GLN A 223 -14.63 -3.82 11.52
CA GLN A 223 -15.40 -4.38 12.63
C GLN A 223 -15.12 -3.71 13.98
N ALA A 224 -13.93 -3.13 14.18
CA ALA A 224 -13.59 -2.39 15.40
C ALA A 224 -14.44 -1.10 15.58
N ARG A 225 -15.05 -0.59 14.50
CA ARG A 225 -15.97 0.57 14.51
C ARG A 225 -15.45 1.79 15.29
N LEU A 226 -14.17 2.09 15.17
CA LEU A 226 -13.51 3.19 15.86
C LEU A 226 -14.15 4.55 15.49
N ASP A 227 -14.38 5.42 16.47
CA ASP A 227 -14.86 6.78 16.24
C ASP A 227 -13.81 7.67 15.57
N GLU A 228 -12.54 7.34 15.77
CA GLU A 228 -11.41 7.95 15.06
C GLU A 228 -11.24 7.31 13.69
N GLU A 229 -11.04 8.15 12.67
CA GLU A 229 -10.82 7.68 11.30
C GLU A 229 -9.38 7.22 11.10
N ILE A 230 -9.24 6.04 10.50
CA ILE A 230 -7.96 5.50 10.02
C ILE A 230 -7.92 5.69 8.50
N ILE A 231 -6.92 6.43 8.02
CA ILE A 231 -6.65 6.61 6.59
C ILE A 231 -5.71 5.51 6.12
N ILE A 232 -6.03 4.87 5.00
CA ILE A 232 -5.27 3.81 4.35
C ILE A 232 -4.93 4.26 2.93
N VAL A 233 -3.65 4.25 2.60
CA VAL A 233 -3.11 4.68 1.31
C VAL A 233 -2.58 3.46 0.57
N PHE A 234 -3.23 3.09 -0.54
CA PHE A 234 -2.77 2.05 -1.45
C PHE A 234 -2.05 2.71 -2.63
N ALA A 235 -0.72 2.67 -2.64
CA ALA A 235 0.10 3.17 -3.74
C ALA A 235 0.66 1.97 -4.52
N ASN A 236 0.00 1.64 -5.63
CA ASN A 236 0.30 0.47 -6.44
C ASN A 236 0.71 0.88 -7.85
N ARG A 237 1.73 0.21 -8.39
CA ARG A 237 2.18 0.42 -9.77
C ARG A 237 1.18 -0.11 -10.79
N SER A 238 1.23 0.45 -11.99
CA SER A 238 0.49 0.00 -13.17
C SER A 238 1.41 -0.71 -14.17
N GLY A 239 0.85 -1.14 -15.30
CA GLY A 239 1.59 -1.64 -16.46
C GLY A 239 2.09 -3.07 -16.32
N MET A 240 3.13 -3.43 -17.09
CA MET A 240 3.53 -4.82 -17.32
C MET A 240 5.06 -4.98 -17.34
N GLU A 241 5.55 -6.12 -16.85
CA GLU A 241 6.96 -6.53 -16.86
C GLU A 241 7.08 -8.00 -17.30
N SER A 242 7.39 -8.22 -18.58
CA SER A 242 7.29 -9.54 -19.23
C SER A 242 5.88 -10.13 -19.07
N GLU A 243 5.73 -11.26 -18.38
CA GLU A 243 4.44 -11.93 -18.14
C GLU A 243 3.68 -11.39 -16.90
N ALA A 244 4.26 -10.46 -16.12
CA ALA A 244 3.62 -9.92 -14.92
C ALA A 244 2.87 -8.63 -15.26
N LEU A 245 1.56 -8.61 -15.01
CA LEU A 245 0.67 -7.46 -15.22
C LEU A 245 0.20 -6.91 -13.87
N TYR A 246 0.32 -5.61 -13.64
CA TYR A 246 0.02 -4.98 -12.35
C TYR A 246 -1.33 -4.25 -12.37
N THR A 247 -2.06 -4.25 -11.25
CA THR A 247 -3.46 -3.78 -11.20
C THR A 247 -3.64 -2.26 -11.24
N GLY A 248 -2.58 -1.46 -11.07
CA GLY A 248 -2.73 -0.02 -10.81
C GLY A 248 -3.70 0.21 -9.66
N THR A 249 -4.76 0.98 -9.89
CA THR A 249 -5.86 1.14 -8.91
C THR A 249 -5.40 1.75 -7.57
N SER A 250 -4.39 2.62 -7.61
CA SER A 250 -3.97 3.38 -6.43
C SER A 250 -5.15 4.15 -5.85
N THR A 251 -5.34 4.05 -4.53
CA THR A 251 -6.60 4.45 -3.86
C THR A 251 -6.31 4.97 -2.45
N VAL A 252 -6.99 6.05 -2.04
CA VAL A 252 -7.00 6.53 -0.65
C VAL A 252 -8.36 6.23 -0.01
N VAL A 253 -8.33 5.53 1.13
CA VAL A 253 -9.51 5.03 1.84
C VAL A 253 -9.51 5.55 3.29
N GLY A 254 -10.66 5.94 3.82
CA GLY A 254 -10.89 6.16 5.25
C GLY A 254 -11.81 5.09 5.84
N ILE A 255 -11.51 4.63 7.06
CA ILE A 255 -12.38 3.74 7.83
C ILE A 255 -12.75 4.41 9.15
N LYS A 256 -14.05 4.59 9.41
CA LYS A 256 -14.57 5.23 10.63
C LYS A 256 -15.96 4.68 10.98
N SER A 257 -16.16 4.30 12.24
CA SER A 257 -17.43 3.73 12.75
C SER A 257 -17.95 2.52 11.96
N GLY A 258 -17.05 1.81 11.26
CA GLY A 258 -17.37 0.69 10.36
C GLY A 258 -17.84 1.08 8.95
N GLU A 259 -17.89 2.38 8.62
CA GLU A 259 -18.07 2.86 7.26
C GLU A 259 -16.70 2.96 6.56
N VAL A 260 -16.62 2.45 5.32
CA VAL A 260 -15.47 2.61 4.44
C VAL A 260 -15.76 3.70 3.42
N ARG A 261 -14.87 4.69 3.34
CA ARG A 261 -14.95 5.87 2.48
C ARG A 261 -13.80 5.84 1.50
N ILE A 262 -14.05 6.09 0.22
CA ILE A 262 -13.01 6.24 -0.79
C ILE A 262 -12.91 7.74 -1.09
N TYR A 263 -11.74 8.32 -0.88
CA TYR A 263 -11.48 9.74 -1.12
C TYR A 263 -11.00 10.00 -2.55
N GLY A 264 -10.29 9.04 -3.14
CA GLY A 264 -9.85 9.10 -4.53
C GLY A 264 -9.29 7.75 -4.97
N ILE A 265 -9.32 7.52 -6.29
CA ILE A 265 -8.97 6.26 -6.94
C ILE A 265 -8.50 6.54 -8.37
N LEU A 266 -7.48 5.82 -8.84
CA LEU A 266 -7.07 5.80 -10.24
C LEU A 266 -7.58 4.54 -10.96
N GLY A 267 -7.61 4.61 -12.29
CA GLY A 267 -7.77 3.46 -13.16
C GLY A 267 -6.59 2.49 -13.08
N ARG A 268 -6.77 1.32 -13.72
CA ARG A 268 -5.73 0.28 -13.77
C ARG A 268 -4.48 0.69 -14.55
N CYS A 269 -4.64 1.42 -15.66
CA CYS A 269 -3.54 1.77 -16.56
C CYS A 269 -2.96 3.18 -16.35
N ASP A 270 -3.51 3.97 -15.43
CA ASP A 270 -3.11 5.37 -15.30
C ASP A 270 -1.64 5.51 -14.91
N ASN A 271 -1.01 6.57 -15.42
CA ASN A 271 0.36 6.98 -15.12
C ASN A 271 0.29 8.43 -14.64
N GLU A 272 -0.28 8.61 -13.44
CA GLU A 272 -0.70 9.89 -12.88
C GLU A 272 -0.43 9.97 -11.37
N LEU A 273 -0.45 11.20 -10.84
CA LEU A 273 -0.43 11.45 -9.40
C LEU A 273 -1.86 11.59 -8.89
N LEU A 274 -2.32 10.62 -8.09
CA LEU A 274 -3.57 10.77 -7.34
C LEU A 274 -3.37 11.76 -6.20
N VAL A 275 -3.90 12.98 -6.33
CA VAL A 275 -3.93 13.96 -5.23
C VAL A 275 -5.29 13.93 -4.55
N VAL A 276 -5.29 13.69 -3.24
CA VAL A 276 -6.49 13.59 -2.39
C VAL A 276 -6.37 14.53 -1.21
N ASP A 277 -7.46 15.22 -0.88
CA ASP A 277 -7.61 15.96 0.37
C ASP A 277 -8.62 15.25 1.28
N THR A 278 -8.16 14.72 2.41
CA THR A 278 -9.00 13.97 3.36
C THR A 278 -9.94 14.84 4.19
N ASP A 279 -9.77 16.18 4.16
CA ASP A 279 -10.68 17.12 4.80
C ASP A 279 -11.88 17.48 3.88
N ALA A 280 -11.80 17.11 2.59
CA ALA A 280 -12.93 17.18 1.65
C ALA A 280 -13.90 15.99 1.84
N PRO A 281 -15.17 16.09 1.37
CA PRO A 281 -16.08 14.95 1.34
C PRO A 281 -15.51 13.78 0.51
N PRO A 282 -15.74 12.52 0.92
CA PRO A 282 -15.24 11.36 0.17
C PRO A 282 -15.96 11.23 -1.18
N PHE A 283 -15.21 10.84 -2.21
CA PHE A 283 -15.71 10.52 -3.55
C PHE A 283 -16.80 9.44 -3.55
N ALA A 284 -16.60 8.37 -2.76
CA ALA A 284 -17.56 7.27 -2.66
C ALA A 284 -17.60 6.66 -1.25
N LYS A 285 -18.66 5.88 -0.97
CA LYS A 285 -18.87 5.13 0.27
C LYS A 285 -19.20 3.69 -0.05
N LEU A 286 -18.60 2.75 0.68
CA LEU A 286 -18.89 1.34 0.53
C LEU A 286 -20.05 0.93 1.45
N VAL A 287 -21.20 0.63 0.86
CA VAL A 287 -22.40 0.24 1.62
C VAL A 287 -22.46 -1.29 1.70
N HIS A 288 -22.12 -1.84 2.87
CA HIS A 288 -22.31 -3.26 3.11
C HIS A 288 -23.79 -3.57 3.38
N ARG A 289 -24.50 -4.03 2.34
CA ARG A 289 -25.86 -4.56 2.50
C ARG A 289 -25.79 -5.91 3.20
N ILE A 290 -26.01 -5.90 4.52
CA ILE A 290 -26.34 -7.12 5.26
C ILE A 290 -27.60 -7.69 4.62
N GLY A 291 -27.52 -8.92 4.12
CA GLY A 291 -28.64 -9.55 3.42
C GLY A 291 -29.79 -9.82 4.37
N GLU A 292 -30.93 -9.18 4.12
CA GLU A 292 -32.21 -9.62 4.67
C GLU A 292 -32.47 -11.04 4.13
N GLN A 293 -32.32 -12.05 4.99
CA GLN A 293 -32.80 -13.38 4.68
C GLN A 293 -34.32 -13.33 4.57
N ASN A 294 -34.86 -13.85 3.46
CA ASN A 294 -36.28 -13.85 3.10
C ASN A 294 -37.23 -14.12 4.28
N GLY A 295 -37.69 -13.05 4.93
CA GLY A 295 -38.85 -13.07 5.79
C GLY A 295 -40.08 -13.10 4.89
N VAL A 296 -40.71 -14.28 4.75
CA VAL A 296 -42.03 -14.36 4.12
C VAL A 296 -43.03 -13.67 5.05
N SER A 297 -43.46 -12.47 4.69
CA SER A 297 -44.63 -11.82 5.28
C SER A 297 -45.54 -11.34 4.15
N GLU A 298 -46.80 -11.77 4.23
CA GLU A 298 -47.80 -11.64 3.17
C GLU A 298 -48.14 -10.17 2.85
N SER A 299 -48.55 -9.95 1.61
CA SER A 299 -49.16 -8.69 1.19
C SER A 299 -50.44 -8.41 1.97
N CYS A 300 -50.55 -7.24 2.59
CA CYS A 300 -51.84 -6.64 2.90
C CYS A 300 -51.80 -5.11 2.67
N ASN A 301 -52.87 -4.59 2.09
CA ASN A 301 -52.95 -3.19 1.67
C ASN A 301 -53.25 -2.23 2.84
N THR A 302 -52.76 -1.00 2.68
CA THR A 302 -53.18 0.28 3.31
C THR A 302 -54.72 0.48 3.38
N PRO A 303 -55.30 1.41 4.20
CA PRO A 303 -54.69 2.69 4.62
C PRO A 303 -55.05 3.30 6.02
N SER A 304 -54.28 4.35 6.38
CA SER A 304 -54.61 5.57 7.17
C SER A 304 -55.74 5.65 8.22
N SER A 305 -55.38 6.06 9.45
CA SER A 305 -56.07 7.07 10.32
C SER A 305 -55.11 7.40 11.50
N GLU A 306 -54.71 8.64 11.73
CA GLU A 306 -55.34 9.68 12.60
C GLU A 306 -55.09 9.52 14.12
N GLU A 307 -54.49 10.58 14.68
CA GLU A 307 -54.54 11.14 16.05
C GLU A 307 -54.77 10.25 17.30
N SER A 308 -53.94 10.44 18.34
CA SER A 308 -54.34 11.23 19.54
C SER A 308 -53.28 11.25 20.68
N ASP A 309 -53.40 12.25 21.55
CA ASP A 309 -52.54 12.56 22.71
C ASP A 309 -52.54 11.51 23.84
N THR A 310 -51.49 11.54 24.68
CA THR A 310 -51.50 11.79 26.16
C THR A 310 -50.13 11.38 26.75
N THR A 311 -49.32 12.27 27.33
CA THR A 311 -49.32 12.68 28.75
C THR A 311 -49.72 11.55 29.73
N ASP A 312 -48.91 11.16 30.71
CA ASP A 312 -48.48 12.03 31.81
C ASP A 312 -47.22 11.48 32.53
N ALA A 313 -46.69 12.26 33.47
CA ALA A 313 -45.44 12.02 34.18
C ALA A 313 -45.63 11.29 35.54
N SER A 314 -44.57 11.39 36.37
CA SER A 314 -44.54 11.18 37.83
C SER A 314 -44.19 9.76 38.34
N ASN A 315 -43.48 9.55 39.45
CA ASN A 315 -42.56 10.38 40.26
C ASN A 315 -41.92 9.48 41.37
N VAL A 316 -40.88 9.97 42.07
CA VAL A 316 -40.35 9.50 43.38
C VAL A 316 -39.63 8.12 43.39
N GLY A 317 -38.48 7.93 44.06
CA GLY A 317 -37.59 8.92 44.67
C GLY A 317 -36.46 8.34 45.54
N ARG A 318 -35.49 9.22 45.83
CA ARG A 318 -34.74 9.43 47.09
C ARG A 318 -34.35 8.24 48.00
N THR A 319 -33.05 8.08 48.22
CA THR A 319 -32.29 8.04 49.51
C THR A 319 -30.81 7.71 49.19
N GLY A 320 -29.77 8.10 49.93
CA GLY A 320 -29.66 9.05 51.05
C GLY A 320 -28.39 8.83 51.92
N GLY A 321 -27.33 9.63 51.72
CA GLY A 321 -26.16 9.77 52.63
C GLY A 321 -25.14 8.61 52.66
N SER A 322 -23.98 8.70 53.33
CA SER A 322 -23.16 9.86 53.78
C SER A 322 -21.83 9.36 54.41
N LEU A 323 -20.73 10.14 54.36
CA LEU A 323 -19.46 9.99 55.14
C LEU A 323 -18.65 8.69 54.83
N ASP A 324 -17.34 8.53 54.99
CA ASP A 324 -16.14 9.37 55.20
C ASP A 324 -14.90 8.55 54.73
N GLY A 325 -13.62 8.93 54.74
CA GLY A 325 -12.93 10.17 55.15
C GLY A 325 -11.45 9.91 55.53
N THR A 326 -10.50 10.76 55.09
CA THR A 326 -9.04 10.78 55.47
C THR A 326 -8.17 9.55 55.08
N SER A 327 -6.85 9.59 54.87
CA SER A 327 -5.82 10.65 54.66
C SER A 327 -4.46 10.02 54.26
N ARG A 328 -3.54 10.79 53.62
CA ARG A 328 -2.03 10.76 53.65
C ARG A 328 -1.30 9.40 53.78
N GLU A 329 -0.21 9.11 53.08
CA GLU A 329 1.04 9.87 53.02
C GLU A 329 2.07 9.20 52.05
N SER A 330 3.07 9.96 51.57
CA SER A 330 4.33 9.45 50.99
C SER A 330 5.48 9.89 51.90
N PRO A 331 6.68 9.26 51.91
CA PRO A 331 7.74 9.76 51.01
C PRO A 331 8.92 8.80 50.66
N SER A 332 9.82 9.29 49.78
CA SER A 332 11.31 9.05 49.77
C SER A 332 11.88 7.64 49.50
N ARG A 333 13.16 7.45 49.13
CA ARG A 333 14.18 8.14 48.28
C ARG A 333 15.48 7.28 48.39
N GLU A 334 16.28 7.20 47.32
CA GLU A 334 17.76 7.00 47.24
C GLU A 334 18.07 6.26 45.91
N SER A 335 18.98 6.63 44.97
CA SER A 335 20.13 7.55 44.84
C SER A 335 21.54 6.95 45.04
N ARG A 336 22.30 6.82 43.92
CA ARG A 336 23.77 7.03 43.69
C ARG A 336 24.19 6.23 42.44
N GLN A 337 24.80 6.75 41.37
CA GLN A 337 26.02 7.57 41.16
C GLN A 337 27.35 6.79 41.01
N SER A 338 27.87 6.77 39.77
CA SER A 338 29.28 6.92 39.31
C SER A 338 29.22 6.94 37.76
N GLY A 339 29.93 7.75 36.97
CA GLY A 339 31.36 8.09 36.96
C GLY A 339 32.11 7.08 36.05
N SER A 340 32.90 7.41 35.02
CA SER A 340 33.47 8.70 34.54
C SER A 340 34.08 8.56 33.11
N THR A 341 34.23 9.68 32.37
CA THR A 341 35.29 10.06 31.38
C THR A 341 36.24 8.97 30.79
N SER A 342 36.63 8.95 29.51
CA SER A 342 37.41 10.01 28.80
C SER A 342 37.76 9.69 27.32
N ASN A 343 38.12 10.73 26.56
CA ASN A 343 38.62 10.74 25.16
C ASN A 343 39.79 9.78 24.80
N HIS A 344 39.90 9.41 23.51
CA HIS A 344 41.10 9.72 22.70
C HIS A 344 40.84 9.66 21.18
N ALA A 345 41.73 10.28 20.39
CA ALA A 345 41.60 10.52 18.95
C ALA A 345 42.93 10.28 18.21
N TYR A 346 42.90 10.36 16.87
CA TYR A 346 44.00 10.15 15.89
C TYR A 346 44.41 8.67 15.65
N LYS A 347 44.89 8.27 14.47
CA LYS A 347 45.50 9.03 13.35
C LYS A 347 45.34 8.33 11.98
N LYS A 348 45.45 9.11 10.89
CA LYS A 348 45.55 8.64 9.49
C LYS A 348 46.79 7.77 9.23
N SER A 349 46.71 6.84 8.28
CA SER A 349 47.80 6.56 7.33
C SER A 349 47.29 6.07 5.98
N SER A 350 47.72 6.74 4.91
CA SER A 350 47.54 6.37 3.51
C SER A 350 48.70 5.51 2.99
N SER A 351 48.47 4.60 2.03
CA SER A 351 49.12 4.66 0.70
C SER A 351 48.89 3.42 -0.19
N PHE A 352 48.88 3.70 -1.51
CA PHE A 352 48.88 2.80 -2.66
C PHE A 352 49.83 1.57 -2.62
N SER A 353 49.39 0.49 -3.27
CA SER A 353 50.21 -0.23 -4.28
C SER A 353 49.33 -0.90 -5.35
N ARG A 354 49.82 -0.94 -6.60
CA ARG A 354 49.20 -1.56 -7.78
C ARG A 354 49.88 -2.89 -8.13
N ARG A 355 49.24 -3.69 -9.01
CA ARG A 355 49.83 -4.76 -9.87
C ARG A 355 50.23 -6.06 -9.14
N ASP A 356 50.21 -7.26 -9.75
CA ASP A 356 49.96 -7.75 -11.13
C ASP A 356 49.14 -9.06 -11.07
N ASP A 357 48.17 -9.29 -11.98
CA ASP A 357 48.25 -10.18 -13.18
C ASP A 357 48.38 -11.70 -12.89
N LEU A 358 47.29 -12.45 -13.18
CA LEU A 358 47.33 -13.90 -13.41
C LEU A 358 46.31 -14.27 -14.49
N SER A 359 46.82 -14.55 -15.68
CA SER A 359 46.07 -15.10 -16.81
C SER A 359 46.20 -16.61 -16.87
N ILE A 360 45.08 -17.32 -17.05
CA ILE A 360 45.08 -18.72 -17.52
C ILE A 360 44.13 -18.82 -18.70
N ASN A 361 44.69 -19.22 -19.83
CA ASN A 361 43.99 -19.61 -21.05
C ASN A 361 44.34 -21.08 -21.32
N VAL A 362 43.41 -21.88 -21.84
CA VAL A 362 43.58 -22.78 -23.01
C VAL A 362 42.44 -23.82 -23.13
N SER A 363 41.64 -23.63 -24.18
CA SER A 363 40.93 -24.60 -25.04
C SER A 363 40.03 -25.71 -24.47
N GLY A 364 38.82 -25.81 -25.05
CA GLY A 364 38.01 -27.04 -25.02
C GLY A 364 36.63 -26.92 -25.68
N ARG A 365 36.56 -26.76 -27.02
CA ARG A 365 35.29 -26.97 -27.77
C ARG A 365 35.12 -28.46 -28.12
N PRO A 366 33.89 -28.98 -28.01
CA PRO A 366 33.24 -29.51 -29.21
C PRO A 366 31.81 -28.97 -29.40
N LYS A 367 31.25 -29.22 -30.60
CA LYS A 367 29.88 -28.85 -30.97
C LYS A 367 28.89 -29.93 -30.49
N GLY A 368 27.68 -29.52 -30.07
CA GLY A 368 26.58 -30.44 -29.74
C GLY A 368 25.24 -29.70 -29.71
N SER A 369 24.25 -30.24 -30.43
CA SER A 369 22.93 -29.65 -30.71
C SER A 369 22.00 -29.45 -29.51
N HIS A 370 21.08 -28.50 -29.67
CA HIS A 370 19.87 -28.25 -28.89
C HIS A 370 19.25 -29.45 -28.16
N ALA A 371 18.98 -29.25 -26.86
CA ALA A 371 17.70 -29.54 -26.23
C ALA A 371 17.53 -28.56 -25.06
N ALA A 372 16.54 -27.65 -25.14
CA ALA A 372 16.17 -26.86 -23.99
C ALA A 372 15.38 -27.77 -23.04
N LEU A 373 15.89 -27.96 -21.82
CA LEU A 373 15.11 -28.60 -20.76
C LEU A 373 14.04 -27.62 -20.31
N GLU A 374 12.80 -27.89 -20.69
CA GLU A 374 11.63 -27.18 -20.17
C GLU A 374 11.61 -27.32 -18.64
N SER A 375 11.78 -26.19 -17.94
CA SER A 375 11.50 -26.11 -16.51
C SER A 375 10.00 -26.35 -16.30
N PRO A 376 9.58 -27.30 -15.44
CA PRO A 376 8.17 -27.60 -15.26
C PRO A 376 7.41 -26.38 -14.76
N PHE A 377 6.28 -26.07 -15.39
CA PHE A 377 5.34 -25.04 -14.94
C PHE A 377 4.83 -25.38 -13.53
N VAL A 378 5.36 -24.68 -12.53
CA VAL A 378 4.84 -24.75 -11.16
C VAL A 378 3.63 -23.83 -11.08
N HIS A 379 2.43 -24.42 -11.26
CA HIS A 379 1.19 -23.76 -10.88
C HIS A 379 1.28 -23.41 -9.39
N THR A 380 1.42 -22.12 -9.11
CA THR A 380 1.57 -21.62 -7.74
C THR A 380 0.20 -21.15 -7.25
N PRO A 381 -0.25 -21.54 -6.04
CA PRO A 381 -1.59 -21.19 -5.57
C PRO A 381 -1.81 -19.68 -5.42
N THR A 382 -3.02 -19.24 -5.73
CA THR A 382 -3.53 -17.92 -5.36
C THR A 382 -3.80 -17.89 -3.84
N ALA A 383 -3.93 -16.69 -3.26
CA ALA A 383 -4.78 -16.54 -2.08
C ALA A 383 -6.15 -17.20 -2.36
N PRO A 384 -6.71 -17.99 -1.43
CA PRO A 384 -7.99 -18.64 -1.66
C PRO A 384 -9.05 -17.58 -1.98
N SER A 385 -9.86 -17.83 -3.01
CA SER A 385 -11.01 -16.97 -3.31
C SER A 385 -11.85 -16.80 -2.04
N PRO A 386 -12.32 -15.58 -1.72
CA PRO A 386 -13.07 -15.34 -0.50
C PRO A 386 -14.27 -16.29 -0.43
N THR A 387 -14.45 -16.90 0.74
CA THR A 387 -15.45 -17.94 1.03
C THR A 387 -16.79 -17.59 0.37
N PRO A 388 -17.46 -18.52 -0.37
CA PRO A 388 -18.60 -18.20 -1.24
C PRO A 388 -19.89 -17.72 -0.52
N TYR A 389 -19.80 -17.39 0.77
CA TYR A 389 -20.90 -16.95 1.64
C TYR A 389 -20.76 -15.50 2.13
N GLN A 390 -19.68 -14.77 1.81
CA GLN A 390 -19.60 -13.34 2.09
C GLN A 390 -20.23 -12.53 0.95
N ILE A 391 -21.26 -11.74 1.28
CA ILE A 391 -21.96 -10.85 0.35
C ILE A 391 -20.97 -9.80 -0.15
N ARG A 392 -20.73 -9.76 -1.47
CA ARG A 392 -19.83 -8.77 -2.09
C ARG A 392 -20.38 -7.35 -1.85
N PRO A 393 -19.62 -6.45 -1.21
CA PRO A 393 -19.96 -5.04 -1.18
C PRO A 393 -20.03 -4.47 -2.61
N GLN A 394 -20.96 -3.55 -2.87
CA GLN A 394 -21.01 -2.81 -4.13
C GLN A 394 -20.55 -1.37 -3.91
N LEU A 395 -19.65 -0.91 -4.78
CA LEU A 395 -19.25 0.49 -4.85
C LEU A 395 -20.42 1.31 -5.39
N PHE A 396 -20.84 2.35 -4.67
CA PHE A 396 -21.85 3.30 -5.13
C PHE A 396 -21.18 4.64 -5.48
N MET A 397 -21.25 5.02 -6.75
CA MET A 397 -20.77 6.31 -7.27
C MET A 397 -21.99 7.20 -7.59
N PRO A 398 -22.06 8.45 -7.10
CA PRO A 398 -23.12 9.39 -7.50
C PRO A 398 -23.05 9.74 -9.00
N SER A 399 -24.20 9.96 -9.62
CA SER A 399 -24.36 10.17 -11.08
C SER A 399 -23.97 11.55 -11.60
N ASP A 400 -23.66 12.49 -10.71
CA ASP A 400 -23.72 13.94 -11.01
C ASP A 400 -22.32 14.58 -11.20
N ASP A 401 -21.32 13.79 -11.59
CA ASP A 401 -20.04 14.32 -12.06
C ASP A 401 -20.15 14.81 -13.52
N SER A 402 -19.73 16.05 -13.76
CA SER A 402 -19.60 16.64 -15.11
C SER A 402 -18.84 15.79 -16.12
N ARG A 403 -17.91 14.92 -15.67
CA ARG A 403 -17.21 13.94 -16.51
C ARG A 403 -18.15 12.89 -17.14
N LEU A 404 -19.23 12.52 -16.44
CA LEU A 404 -20.25 11.57 -16.92
C LEU A 404 -21.21 12.18 -17.93
N GLN A 405 -21.55 13.48 -17.83
CA GLN A 405 -22.43 14.11 -18.82
C GLN A 405 -21.78 14.17 -20.21
N GLN A 406 -20.49 14.52 -20.28
CA GLN A 406 -19.73 14.53 -21.53
C GLN A 406 -19.64 13.12 -22.16
N PHE A 407 -19.61 12.07 -21.33
CA PHE A 407 -19.66 10.67 -21.76
C PHE A 407 -21.03 10.23 -22.29
N ILE A 408 -22.14 10.74 -21.73
CA ILE A 408 -23.50 10.41 -22.20
C ILE A 408 -23.76 11.06 -23.56
N GLU A 409 -23.42 12.34 -23.74
CA GLU A 409 -23.65 13.06 -25.01
C GLU A 409 -22.87 12.48 -26.19
N LEU A 410 -21.65 11.99 -25.97
CA LEU A 410 -20.82 11.35 -26.99
C LEU A 410 -21.33 9.97 -27.43
N ASN A 411 -22.08 9.26 -26.57
CA ASN A 411 -22.53 7.89 -26.83
C ASN A 411 -24.02 7.78 -27.24
N SER A 412 -24.78 8.88 -27.20
CA SER A 412 -26.18 8.91 -27.66
C SER A 412 -26.33 9.34 -29.13
N SER A 413 -25.89 8.48 -30.06
CA SER A 413 -26.27 8.55 -31.48
C SER A 413 -26.74 7.18 -31.99
N PRO A 414 -27.91 7.05 -32.66
CA PRO A 414 -28.49 5.72 -32.93
C PRO A 414 -27.75 4.89 -33.99
N ASN A 415 -27.68 3.59 -33.73
CA ASN A 415 -27.01 2.58 -34.55
C ASN A 415 -27.70 2.37 -35.93
N PRO A 416 -27.00 2.45 -37.08
CA PRO A 416 -27.61 2.28 -38.39
C PRO A 416 -27.59 0.81 -38.88
N GLN A 417 -28.69 0.06 -38.68
CA GLN A 417 -28.98 -1.12 -39.52
C GLN A 417 -30.43 -1.63 -39.41
N GLN A 418 -31.30 -1.15 -40.31
CA GLN A 418 -32.46 -1.91 -40.80
C GLN A 418 -32.89 -1.36 -42.17
N THR A 419 -32.30 -1.87 -43.26
CA THR A 419 -32.86 -1.71 -44.62
C THR A 419 -32.23 -2.70 -45.61
N GLN A 420 -32.81 -3.89 -45.72
CA GLN A 420 -32.81 -4.67 -46.97
C GLN A 420 -34.14 -5.40 -47.12
N ALA A 421 -35.06 -4.77 -47.86
CA ALA A 421 -36.12 -5.43 -48.62
C ALA A 421 -36.75 -4.40 -49.58
N SER A 422 -36.48 -4.55 -50.89
CA SER A 422 -37.21 -4.00 -52.06
C SER A 422 -36.29 -3.42 -53.14
N ILE A 423 -35.79 -4.26 -54.05
CA ILE A 423 -35.61 -3.91 -55.46
C ILE A 423 -36.07 -5.13 -56.28
N ASN A 424 -36.76 -4.91 -57.40
CA ASN A 424 -37.07 -5.93 -58.41
C ASN A 424 -35.83 -6.36 -59.20
#